data_AF-A0A1H5PN51-F1
#
_entry.id   AF-A0A1H5PN51-F1
#
_cell.length_a   1.000
_cell.length_b   1.000
_cell.length_c   1.000
_cell.angle_alpha   90.00
_cell.angle_beta   90.00
_cell.angle_gamma   90.00
#
_symmetry.space_group_name_H-M   'P 1'
#
loop_
_entity.id
_entity.type
_entity.pdbx_description
1 polymer ?
#
loop_
_entity_poly.entity_id
_entity_poly.type
_entity_poly.pdbx_seq_one_letter_code
_entity_poly.pdbx_strand_id
1 'polypeptide(L)'
;MAAATVQAPSDVYRAADWLAERHPWVRQLVERIAGRIDVHPDWPDTVAGAVNGHLAHSAAWAEYEDRYPPPDDDAAFWEWQAQGPQASREVQAYGVMSSGEKNLVRLVATLGGRVAWSPMDVSFDQRGAAVLADWLAVVHAQLPAWVYPAASDDALVVQLAAVSDATNGEGVAALSR
;
A
#
# COMPACT_ATOMS: atom_id res chain seq x y z
N MET A 1 31.20 16.73 0.40
CA MET A 1 30.94 15.28 0.58
C MET A 1 29.85 14.93 -0.43
N ALA A 2 30.10 13.98 -1.34
CA ALA A 2 29.05 13.55 -2.26
C ALA A 2 27.94 12.88 -1.45
N ALA A 3 26.73 13.44 -1.50
CA ALA A 3 25.55 12.84 -0.88
C ALA A 3 25.37 11.44 -1.47
N ALA A 4 25.34 10.42 -0.62
CA ALA A 4 25.08 9.06 -1.07
C ALA A 4 23.67 8.99 -1.65
N THR A 5 23.59 8.83 -2.97
CA THR A 5 22.35 8.65 -3.71
C THR A 5 21.83 7.24 -3.47
N VAL A 6 20.83 7.11 -2.60
CA VAL A 6 20.19 5.82 -2.30
C VAL A 6 19.23 5.48 -3.46
N GLN A 7 19.62 4.59 -4.35
CA GLN A 7 18.80 4.24 -5.52
C GLN A 7 17.57 3.39 -5.11
N ALA A 8 16.39 3.70 -5.66
CA ALA A 8 15.20 2.86 -5.48
C ALA A 8 15.43 1.43 -6.03
N PRO A 9 15.05 0.37 -5.31
CA PRO A 9 15.24 -1.00 -5.79
C PRO A 9 14.33 -1.32 -7.00
N SER A 10 14.85 -2.11 -7.94
CA SER A 10 14.07 -2.62 -9.09
C SER A 10 13.35 -3.94 -8.79
N ASP A 11 13.73 -4.64 -7.72
CA ASP A 11 13.01 -5.81 -7.22
C ASP A 11 11.83 -5.37 -6.35
N VAL A 12 10.63 -5.91 -6.60
CA VAL A 12 9.39 -5.43 -5.99
C VAL A 12 9.33 -5.64 -4.47
N TYR A 13 9.86 -6.75 -3.96
CA TYR A 13 9.87 -7.02 -2.52
C TYR A 13 10.88 -6.12 -1.83
N ARG A 14 12.08 -5.99 -2.39
CA ARG A 14 13.08 -5.03 -1.88
C ARG A 14 12.59 -3.59 -1.96
N ALA A 15 11.82 -3.24 -2.97
CA ALA A 15 11.23 -1.92 -3.11
C ALA A 15 10.14 -1.66 -2.06
N ALA A 16 9.34 -2.67 -1.73
CA ALA A 16 8.36 -2.60 -0.65
C ALA A 16 9.06 -2.39 0.70
N ASP A 17 10.12 -3.15 1.00
CA ASP A 17 10.93 -2.99 2.21
C ASP A 17 11.54 -1.58 2.28
N TRP A 18 12.16 -1.13 1.18
CA TRP A 18 12.74 0.21 1.07
C TRP A 18 11.71 1.31 1.31
N LEU A 19 10.50 1.17 0.78
CA LEU A 19 9.41 2.12 1.01
C LEU A 19 8.96 2.12 2.49
N ALA A 20 8.84 0.95 3.11
CA ALA A 20 8.49 0.84 4.52
C ALA A 20 9.58 1.38 5.46
N GLU A 21 10.86 1.20 5.12
CA GLU A 21 11.99 1.77 5.87
C GLU A 21 12.01 3.30 5.81
N ARG A 22 11.72 3.88 4.64
CA ARG A 22 11.70 5.35 4.44
C ARG A 22 10.50 6.04 5.05
N HIS A 23 9.36 5.35 5.14
CA HIS A 23 8.10 5.91 5.61
C HIS A 23 7.62 5.13 6.83
N PRO A 24 7.97 5.54 8.08
CA PRO A 24 7.60 4.82 9.29
C PRO A 24 6.10 4.58 9.44
N TRP A 25 5.26 5.47 8.90
CA TRP A 25 3.81 5.28 8.92
C TRP A 25 3.36 4.19 7.94
N VAL A 26 4.00 4.04 6.77
CA VAL A 26 3.73 2.92 5.86
C VAL A 26 4.03 1.61 6.59
N ARG A 27 5.20 1.52 7.22
CA ARG A 27 5.59 0.38 8.04
C ARG A 27 4.55 0.06 9.11
N GLN A 28 4.13 1.04 9.90
CA GLN A 28 3.12 0.83 10.95
C GLN A 28 1.80 0.29 10.39
N LEU A 29 1.35 0.77 9.23
CA LEU A 29 0.10 0.32 8.60
C LEU A 29 0.21 -1.09 8.06
N VAL A 30 1.30 -1.43 7.36
CA VAL A 30 1.48 -2.77 6.81
C VAL A 30 1.73 -3.80 7.92
N GLU A 31 2.44 -3.43 8.98
CA GLU A 31 2.68 -4.31 10.14
C GLU A 31 1.40 -4.61 10.94
N ARG A 32 0.40 -3.71 10.92
CA ARG A 32 -0.92 -4.00 11.50
C ARG A 32 -1.64 -5.13 10.76
N ILE A 33 -1.36 -5.33 9.47
CA ILE A 33 -1.97 -6.36 8.63
C ILE A 33 -1.11 -7.62 8.68
N ALA A 34 0.16 -7.52 8.27
CA ALA A 34 1.06 -8.66 8.06
C ALA A 34 1.87 -9.07 9.30
N GLY A 35 1.80 -8.31 10.40
CA GLY A 35 2.73 -8.48 11.51
C GLY A 35 4.11 -7.89 11.21
N ARG A 36 5.13 -8.22 12.00
CA ARG A 36 6.48 -7.63 11.89
C ARG A 36 7.13 -7.97 10.55
N ILE A 37 7.29 -6.97 9.68
CA ILE A 37 7.77 -7.20 8.30
C ILE A 37 9.22 -7.71 8.22
N ASP A 38 10.08 -7.41 9.21
CA ASP A 38 11.48 -7.88 9.22
C ASP A 38 11.63 -9.41 9.25
N VAL A 39 10.57 -10.12 9.66
CA VAL A 39 10.54 -11.59 9.74
C VAL A 39 9.53 -12.21 8.76
N HIS A 40 8.90 -11.40 7.90
CA HIS A 40 7.90 -11.78 6.93
C HIS A 40 8.29 -11.26 5.54
N PRO A 41 9.22 -11.90 4.82
CA PRO A 41 9.74 -11.41 3.55
C PRO A 41 8.69 -11.33 2.43
N ASP A 42 7.57 -12.04 2.58
CA ASP A 42 6.41 -12.08 1.69
C ASP A 42 5.25 -11.18 2.18
N TRP A 43 5.51 -10.26 3.12
CA TRP A 43 4.50 -9.33 3.61
C TRP A 43 3.76 -8.54 2.53
N PRO A 44 4.36 -8.14 1.38
CA PRO A 44 3.62 -7.42 0.34
C PRO A 44 2.44 -8.24 -0.20
N ASP A 45 2.60 -9.55 -0.34
CA ASP A 45 1.56 -10.47 -0.82
C ASP A 45 0.44 -10.61 0.21
N THR A 46 0.80 -10.64 1.50
CA THR A 46 -0.15 -10.68 2.61
C THR A 46 -1.02 -9.42 2.63
N VAL A 47 -0.40 -8.25 2.41
CA VAL A 47 -1.12 -6.97 2.34
C VAL A 47 -2.02 -6.91 1.11
N ALA A 48 -1.53 -7.33 -0.07
CA ALA A 48 -2.33 -7.41 -1.29
C ALA A 48 -3.53 -8.37 -1.13
N GLY A 49 -3.30 -9.52 -0.49
CA GLY A 49 -4.33 -10.50 -0.13
C GLY A 49 -5.38 -9.91 0.80
N ALA A 50 -4.98 -9.16 1.83
CA ALA A 50 -5.91 -8.51 2.76
C ALA A 50 -6.81 -7.48 2.06
N VAL A 51 -6.25 -6.65 1.17
CA VAL A 51 -7.01 -5.65 0.41
C VAL A 51 -8.05 -6.31 -0.50
N ASN A 52 -7.62 -7.30 -1.30
CA ASN A 52 -8.52 -8.02 -2.20
C ASN A 52 -9.56 -8.84 -1.42
N GLY A 53 -9.13 -9.46 -0.31
CA GLY A 53 -9.99 -10.20 0.60
C GLY A 53 -11.07 -9.32 1.24
N HIS A 54 -10.78 -8.06 1.55
CA HIS A 54 -11.79 -7.12 2.06
C HIS A 54 -12.87 -6.81 1.03
N LEU A 55 -12.49 -6.60 -0.24
CA LEU A 55 -13.48 -6.41 -1.31
C LEU A 55 -14.36 -7.65 -1.50
N ALA A 56 -13.76 -8.83 -1.50
CA ALA A 56 -14.48 -10.10 -1.59
C ALA A 56 -15.40 -10.32 -0.38
N HIS A 57 -14.94 -9.97 0.82
CA HIS A 57 -15.71 -10.11 2.06
C HIS A 57 -16.93 -9.18 2.08
N SER A 58 -16.78 -7.92 1.65
CA SER A 58 -17.90 -6.99 1.52
C SER A 58 -18.93 -7.48 0.50
N ALA A 59 -18.48 -8.05 -0.63
CA ALA A 59 -19.39 -8.65 -1.61
C ALA A 59 -20.13 -9.89 -1.06
N ALA A 60 -19.43 -10.74 -0.30
CA ALA A 60 -20.03 -11.90 0.34
C ALA A 60 -21.09 -11.52 1.38
N TRP A 61 -20.87 -10.43 2.14
CA TRP A 61 -21.88 -9.90 3.06
C TRP A 61 -23.11 -9.37 2.32
N ALA A 62 -22.93 -8.64 1.23
CA ALA A 62 -24.05 -8.15 0.43
C ALA A 62 -24.91 -9.30 -0.13
N GLU A 63 -24.28 -10.39 -0.60
CA GLU A 63 -25.01 -11.60 -1.04
C GLU A 63 -25.70 -12.30 0.12
N TYR A 64 -25.05 -12.38 1.29
CA TYR A 64 -25.62 -13.00 2.48
C TYR A 64 -26.86 -12.25 2.98
N GLU A 65 -26.80 -10.92 3.05
CA GLU A 65 -27.93 -10.06 3.43
C GLU A 65 -29.10 -10.16 2.45
N ASP A 66 -28.83 -10.27 1.15
CA ASP A 66 -29.87 -10.46 0.12
C ASP A 66 -30.58 -11.81 0.27
N ARG A 67 -29.81 -12.88 0.53
CA ARG A 67 -30.37 -14.24 0.69
C ARG A 67 -31.00 -14.48 2.07
N TYR A 68 -30.46 -13.84 3.10
CA TYR A 68 -30.86 -13.99 4.49
C TYR A 68 -30.97 -12.59 5.13
N PRO A 69 -32.13 -11.92 4.98
CA PRO A 69 -32.33 -10.58 5.52
C PRO A 69 -32.07 -10.52 7.04
N PRO A 70 -31.49 -9.42 7.55
CA PRO A 70 -31.22 -9.27 8.96
C PRO A 70 -32.54 -9.27 9.76
N PRO A 71 -32.62 -10.01 10.87
CA PRO A 71 -33.79 -9.99 11.74
C PRO A 71 -33.87 -8.67 12.54
N ASP A 72 -35.08 -8.27 12.93
CA ASP A 72 -35.32 -7.07 13.73
C ASP A 72 -34.99 -7.22 15.23
N ASP A 73 -34.80 -8.46 15.69
CA ASP A 73 -34.49 -8.78 17.10
C ASP A 73 -32.98 -8.84 17.32
N ASP A 74 -32.50 -8.20 18.39
CA ASP A 74 -31.07 -8.10 18.72
C ASP A 74 -30.42 -9.48 18.94
N ALA A 75 -31.08 -10.41 19.62
CA ALA A 75 -30.50 -11.73 19.89
C ALA A 75 -30.41 -12.56 18.60
N ALA A 76 -31.47 -12.55 17.80
CA ALA A 76 -31.47 -13.17 16.48
C ALA A 76 -30.46 -12.52 15.53
N PHE A 77 -30.23 -11.20 15.65
CA PHE A 77 -29.25 -10.48 14.84
C PHE A 77 -27.83 -10.97 15.12
N TRP A 78 -27.45 -11.16 16.39
CA TRP A 78 -26.12 -11.68 16.73
C TRP A 78 -25.91 -13.12 16.26
N GLU A 79 -26.94 -13.98 16.35
CA GLU A 79 -26.87 -15.34 15.82
C GLU A 79 -26.74 -15.35 14.28
N TRP A 80 -27.52 -14.51 13.61
CA TRP A 80 -27.45 -14.29 12.17
C TRP A 80 -26.07 -13.79 11.74
N GLN A 81 -25.50 -12.82 12.47
CA GLN A 81 -24.19 -12.27 12.18
C GLN A 81 -23.08 -13.31 12.38
N ALA A 82 -23.18 -14.14 13.43
CA ALA A 82 -22.23 -15.21 13.70
C ALA A 82 -22.21 -16.31 12.61
N GLN A 83 -23.33 -16.50 11.91
CA GLN A 83 -23.45 -17.42 10.77
C GLN A 83 -23.02 -16.81 9.44
N GLY A 84 -22.86 -15.48 9.40
CA GLY A 84 -22.46 -14.77 8.20
C GLY A 84 -21.01 -15.03 7.78
N PRO A 85 -20.60 -14.47 6.63
CA PRO A 85 -19.24 -14.59 6.13
C PRO A 85 -18.20 -14.21 7.17
N GLN A 86 -17.13 -15.00 7.26
CA GLN A 86 -16.00 -14.75 8.16
C GLN A 86 -14.80 -14.26 7.35
N ALA A 87 -14.05 -13.33 7.94
CA ALA A 87 -12.82 -12.79 7.38
C ALA A 87 -11.59 -13.31 8.13
N SER A 88 -10.45 -13.42 7.43
CA SER A 88 -9.17 -13.67 8.09
C SER A 88 -8.77 -12.47 8.96
N ARG A 89 -7.80 -12.68 9.87
CA ARG A 89 -7.29 -11.63 10.75
C ARG A 89 -6.75 -10.43 9.95
N GLU A 90 -6.06 -10.69 8.85
CA GLU A 90 -5.44 -9.68 7.99
C GLU A 90 -6.50 -8.83 7.29
N VAL A 91 -7.56 -9.48 6.78
CA VAL A 91 -8.72 -8.80 6.17
C VAL A 91 -9.46 -7.95 7.20
N GLN A 92 -9.65 -8.46 8.43
CA GLN A 92 -10.24 -7.68 9.53
C GLN A 92 -9.37 -6.48 9.92
N ALA A 93 -8.05 -6.68 10.02
CA ALA A 93 -7.11 -5.63 10.37
C ALA A 93 -7.11 -4.48 9.35
N TYR A 94 -7.20 -4.81 8.05
CA TYR A 94 -7.41 -3.81 7.00
C TYR A 94 -8.83 -3.19 7.08
N GLY A 95 -9.85 -4.00 7.34
CA GLY A 95 -11.25 -3.57 7.37
C GLY A 95 -11.56 -2.47 8.37
N VAL A 96 -10.89 -2.45 9.53
CA VAL A 96 -11.08 -1.45 10.60
C VAL A 96 -10.26 -0.17 10.42
N MET A 97 -9.42 -0.09 9.38
CA MET A 97 -8.65 1.12 9.07
C MET A 97 -9.56 2.25 8.58
N SER A 98 -9.14 3.49 8.85
CA SER A 98 -9.76 4.68 8.27
C SER A 98 -9.58 4.71 6.75
N SER A 99 -10.43 5.46 6.04
CA SER A 99 -10.36 5.55 4.58
C SER A 99 -8.98 6.03 4.06
N GLY A 100 -8.35 6.99 4.75
CA GLY A 100 -7.01 7.47 4.38
C GLY A 100 -5.94 6.40 4.53
N GLU A 101 -5.97 5.63 5.62
CA GLU A 101 -5.06 4.50 5.84
C GLU A 101 -5.27 3.40 4.79
N LYS A 102 -6.53 3.03 4.51
CA LYS A 102 -6.87 2.04 3.49
C LYS A 102 -6.33 2.44 2.13
N ASN A 103 -6.53 3.69 1.75
CA ASN A 103 -6.08 4.20 0.47
C ASN A 103 -4.55 4.15 0.32
N LEU A 104 -3.82 4.53 1.36
CA LEU A 104 -2.36 4.42 1.36
C LEU A 104 -1.90 2.96 1.29
N VAL A 105 -2.54 2.06 2.04
CA VAL A 105 -2.25 0.63 1.99
C VAL A 105 -2.53 0.06 0.59
N ARG A 106 -3.59 0.50 -0.11
CA ARG A 106 -3.87 0.07 -1.50
C ARG A 106 -2.73 0.43 -2.45
N LEU A 107 -2.13 1.62 -2.31
CA LEU A 107 -0.96 2.01 -3.11
C LEU A 107 0.20 1.03 -2.86
N VAL A 108 0.54 0.80 -1.59
CA VAL A 108 1.66 -0.08 -1.22
C VAL A 108 1.40 -1.52 -1.66
N ALA A 109 0.16 -1.99 -1.54
CA ALA A 109 -0.26 -3.34 -1.91
C ALA A 109 -0.07 -3.64 -3.40
N THR A 110 0.05 -2.62 -4.27
CA THR A 110 0.38 -2.82 -5.69
C THR A 110 1.76 -3.45 -5.89
N LEU A 111 2.66 -3.35 -4.90
CA LEU A 111 3.99 -3.97 -4.95
C LEU A 111 3.95 -5.48 -4.67
N GLY A 112 2.90 -5.98 -4.01
CA GLY A 112 2.70 -7.41 -3.74
C GLY A 112 1.72 -8.10 -4.69
N GLY A 113 1.16 -7.39 -5.66
CA GLY A 113 0.27 -7.99 -6.65
C GLY A 113 -0.75 -7.04 -7.26
N ARG A 114 -1.72 -7.62 -7.96
CA ARG A 114 -2.78 -6.85 -8.61
C ARG A 114 -3.79 -6.36 -7.57
N VAL A 115 -3.74 -5.07 -7.29
CA VAL A 115 -4.69 -4.36 -6.42
C VAL A 115 -5.23 -3.15 -7.17
N ALA A 116 -6.55 -2.96 -7.12
CA ALA A 116 -7.16 -1.76 -7.68
C ALA A 116 -6.83 -0.54 -6.82
N TRP A 117 -6.22 0.47 -7.44
CA TRP A 117 -5.81 1.74 -6.85
C TRP A 117 -6.01 2.89 -7.85
N SER A 118 -6.22 4.10 -7.34
CA SER A 118 -6.36 5.34 -8.11
C SER A 118 -5.50 6.46 -7.52
N PRO A 119 -4.99 7.42 -8.31
CA PRO A 119 -4.35 8.62 -7.77
C PRO A 119 -5.17 9.38 -6.73
N MET A 120 -6.51 9.28 -6.80
CA MET A 120 -7.42 9.87 -5.82
C MET A 120 -7.34 9.22 -4.43
N ASP A 121 -6.74 8.04 -4.34
CA ASP A 121 -6.54 7.34 -3.07
C ASP A 121 -5.41 8.02 -2.27
N VAL A 122 -4.40 8.60 -2.92
CA VAL A 122 -3.33 9.31 -2.19
C VAL A 122 -3.84 10.62 -1.61
N SER A 123 -3.67 10.81 -0.29
CA SER A 123 -3.91 12.11 0.31
C SER A 123 -2.88 13.11 -0.22
N PHE A 124 -3.34 14.24 -0.78
CA PHE A 124 -2.45 15.33 -1.22
C PHE A 124 -1.90 16.16 -0.05
N ASP A 125 -1.71 15.53 1.11
CA ASP A 125 -0.93 16.08 2.21
C ASP A 125 0.57 15.73 2.01
N GLN A 126 1.44 16.31 2.83
CA GLN A 126 2.89 16.11 2.71
C GLN A 126 3.30 14.64 2.80
N ARG A 127 2.60 13.83 3.60
CA ARG A 127 2.93 12.41 3.80
C ARG A 127 2.52 11.58 2.59
N GLY A 128 1.29 11.75 2.12
CA GLY A 128 0.82 11.04 0.93
C GLY A 128 1.63 11.42 -0.32
N ALA A 129 2.00 12.70 -0.46
CA ALA A 129 2.89 13.15 -1.53
C ALA A 129 4.28 12.49 -1.47
N ALA A 130 4.87 12.36 -0.28
CA ALA A 130 6.17 11.71 -0.10
C ALA A 130 6.13 10.20 -0.44
N VAL A 131 5.08 9.48 -0.01
CA VAL A 131 4.94 8.06 -0.39
C VAL A 131 4.73 7.90 -1.89
N LEU A 132 3.88 8.75 -2.49
CA LEU A 132 3.64 8.69 -3.93
C LEU A 132 4.91 8.97 -4.73
N ALA A 133 5.72 9.95 -4.31
CA ALA A 133 7.01 10.26 -4.93
C ALA A 133 7.94 9.05 -4.93
N ASP A 134 8.11 8.40 -3.77
CA ASP A 134 9.00 7.25 -3.65
C ASP A 134 8.43 6.00 -4.36
N TRP A 135 7.11 5.82 -4.35
CA TRP A 135 6.46 4.76 -5.13
C TRP A 135 6.65 4.97 -6.65
N LEU A 136 6.55 6.22 -7.13
CA LEU A 136 6.84 6.54 -8.53
C LEU A 136 8.32 6.30 -8.88
N ALA A 137 9.24 6.57 -7.96
CA ALA A 137 10.65 6.24 -8.14
C ALA A 137 10.88 4.72 -8.27
N VAL A 138 10.14 3.91 -7.51
CA VAL A 138 10.13 2.44 -7.64
C VAL A 138 9.60 2.01 -9.00
N VAL A 139 8.48 2.57 -9.46
CA VAL A 139 7.92 2.26 -10.79
C VAL A 139 8.93 2.62 -11.89
N HIS A 140 9.54 3.79 -11.81
CA HIS A 140 10.55 4.23 -12.76
C HIS A 140 11.76 3.28 -12.79
N ALA A 141 12.23 2.81 -11.63
CA ALA A 141 13.33 1.84 -11.53
C ALA A 141 13.02 0.48 -12.17
N GLN A 142 11.74 0.16 -12.40
CA GLN A 142 11.29 -1.07 -13.06
C GLN A 142 11.03 -0.90 -14.56
N LEU A 143 11.07 0.33 -15.09
CA LEU A 143 10.80 0.56 -16.51
C LEU A 143 11.92 -0.03 -17.38
N PRO A 144 11.56 -0.78 -18.45
CA PRO A 144 12.55 -1.29 -19.38
C PRO A 144 13.19 -0.12 -20.15
N ALA A 145 14.50 0.06 -19.96
CA ALA A 145 15.27 1.15 -20.57
C ALA A 145 15.22 1.20 -22.12
N TRP A 146 14.86 0.09 -22.77
CA TRP A 146 14.71 0.00 -24.23
C TRP A 146 13.37 0.55 -24.72
N VAL A 147 12.37 0.70 -23.86
CA VAL A 147 11.06 1.31 -24.16
C VAL A 147 10.99 2.75 -23.66
N TYR A 148 11.57 2.99 -22.48
CA TYR A 148 11.54 4.28 -21.79
C TYR A 148 12.98 4.75 -21.57
N PRO A 149 13.55 5.51 -22.53
CA PRO A 149 14.89 6.08 -22.37
C PRO A 149 14.87 7.14 -21.27
N ALA A 150 15.87 7.10 -20.38
CA ALA A 150 16.00 7.98 -19.22
C ALA A 150 15.81 9.49 -19.51
N ALA A 151 16.24 9.96 -20.69
CA ALA A 151 16.43 11.38 -20.98
C ALA A 151 15.20 12.33 -20.85
N SER A 152 13.97 11.85 -20.62
CA SER A 152 12.77 12.69 -20.45
C SER A 152 12.24 12.77 -19.01
N ASP A 153 12.70 11.91 -18.09
CA ASP A 153 12.07 11.68 -16.78
C ASP A 153 12.93 12.12 -15.57
N ASP A 154 14.22 12.41 -15.79
CA ASP A 154 15.21 12.72 -14.75
C ASP A 154 14.83 13.89 -13.86
N ALA A 155 14.36 14.99 -14.46
CA ALA A 155 14.08 16.21 -13.73
C ALA A 155 12.86 16.05 -12.80
N LEU A 156 11.85 15.29 -13.22
CA LEU A 156 10.66 15.00 -12.42
C LEU A 156 11.01 14.06 -11.27
N VAL A 157 11.79 13.01 -11.53
CA VAL A 157 12.22 12.05 -10.51
C VAL A 157 13.12 12.74 -9.47
N VAL A 158 14.04 13.61 -9.89
CA VAL A 158 14.84 14.47 -8.99
C VAL A 158 13.98 15.40 -8.14
N GLN A 159 12.96 16.04 -8.72
CA GLN A 159 12.06 16.92 -7.99
C GLN A 159 11.19 16.16 -6.98
N LEU A 160 10.70 14.98 -7.36
CA LEU A 160 9.92 14.10 -6.48
C LEU A 160 10.76 13.62 -5.28
N ALA A 161 12.01 13.22 -5.51
CA ALA A 161 12.91 12.85 -4.43
C ALA A 161 13.22 14.03 -3.50
N ALA A 162 13.40 15.24 -4.03
CA ALA A 162 13.59 16.43 -3.19
C ALA A 162 12.39 16.72 -2.27
N VAL A 163 11.15 16.45 -2.71
CA VAL A 163 9.94 16.57 -1.87
C VAL A 163 9.91 15.51 -0.77
N SER A 164 10.27 14.26 -1.11
CA SER A 164 10.37 13.17 -0.12
C SER A 164 11.41 13.48 0.95
N ASP A 165 12.60 13.90 0.54
CA ASP A 165 13.73 14.24 1.42
C ASP A 165 13.42 15.41 2.36
N ALA A 166 12.76 16.46 1.85
CA ALA A 166 12.32 17.57 2.69
C ALA A 166 11.31 17.15 3.77
N THR A 167 10.57 16.07 3.53
CA THR A 167 9.53 15.56 4.45
C THR A 167 10.08 14.54 5.44
N ASN A 168 11.02 13.70 5.02
CA ASN A 168 11.51 12.54 5.78
C ASN A 168 12.97 12.67 6.29
N GLY A 169 13.67 13.76 5.94
CA GLY A 169 15.10 13.97 6.21
C GLY A 169 15.98 13.65 5.00
N GLU A 170 17.21 14.20 4.95
CA GLU A 170 18.14 13.99 3.83
C GLU A 170 18.35 12.50 3.56
N GLY A 171 17.96 12.05 2.39
CA GLY A 171 18.14 10.67 2.00
C GLY A 171 17.52 10.42 0.65
N VAL A 172 18.36 10.46 -0.40
CA VAL A 172 18.11 10.11 -1.81
C VAL A 172 17.95 11.33 -2.73
N ALA A 173 19.03 11.68 -3.45
CA ALA A 173 18.85 12.23 -4.78
C ALA A 173 18.44 11.10 -5.74
N ALA A 174 17.28 11.26 -6.38
CA ALA A 174 16.86 10.42 -7.49
C ALA A 174 17.92 10.51 -8.60
N LEU A 175 18.58 9.40 -8.90
CA LEU A 175 19.44 9.30 -10.06
C LEU A 175 18.70 8.55 -11.15
N SER A 176 18.55 9.23 -12.27
CA SER A 176 18.34 8.57 -13.53
C SER A 176 19.65 8.04 -14.08
N ARG A 177 19.58 6.97 -14.87
CA ARG A 177 20.73 6.30 -15.48
C ARG A 177 20.86 6.66 -16.95
#